data_AF-A0A1F2RMM3-F1
#
_entry.id   AF-A0A1F2RMM3-F1
#
_cell.length_a   1.000
_cell.length_b   1.000
_cell.length_c   1.000
_cell.angle_alpha   90.00
_cell.angle_beta   90.00
_cell.angle_gamma   90.00
#
_symmetry.space_group_name_H-M   'P 1'
#
loop_
_entity.id
_entity.type
_entity.pdbx_description
1 polymer ?
#
loop_
_entity_poly.entity_id
_entity_poly.type
_entity_poly.pdbx_seq_one_letter_code
_entity_poly.pdbx_strand_id
1 'polypeptide(L)'
;MAEQECTNEVRLLRQGTLRRGWEDTEKCLAHSLFWVAEVFVGGTVGVIYGGMAALLFVLALFVAVFIVATVTAPARQRDELRRAFNVAVPTYDAAAWLTIEKEFRDIANTSVAVAWASRAGGPKEWNVWGDGQRRFAPLAERAGNMLLRTPLKSDFVAADLLAETNPLWRWLCLLATDGTTLEITGNGFERDNQGNKIFHESGGLKSPQERSANMCAAIAAKIA
;
A
#
# COMPACT_ATOMS: atom_id res chain seq x y z
N MET A 1 38.12 -46.97 52.23
CA MET A 1 38.18 -45.51 52.48
C MET A 1 39.31 -44.83 51.71
N ALA A 2 40.49 -45.44 51.51
CA ALA A 2 41.60 -44.81 50.76
C ALA A 2 41.36 -44.58 49.25
N GLU A 3 40.46 -45.35 48.61
CA GLU A 3 40.18 -45.23 47.17
C GLU A 3 39.33 -43.99 46.81
N GLN A 4 38.57 -43.47 47.79
CA GLN A 4 37.62 -42.37 47.59
C GLN A 4 38.29 -40.99 47.76
N GLU A 5 39.41 -40.90 48.48
CA GLU A 5 40.21 -39.67 48.59
C GLU A 5 41.04 -39.42 47.31
N CYS A 6 41.61 -40.46 46.71
CA CYS A 6 42.43 -40.36 45.50
C CYS A 6 41.64 -39.82 44.28
N THR A 7 40.35 -40.16 44.18
CA THR A 7 39.48 -39.68 43.09
C THR A 7 39.10 -38.21 43.22
N ASN A 8 39.09 -37.66 44.44
CA ASN A 8 38.73 -36.26 44.69
C ASN A 8 39.90 -35.30 44.42
N GLU A 9 41.14 -35.69 44.75
CA GLU A 9 42.31 -34.85 44.46
C GLU A 9 42.59 -34.71 42.95
N VAL A 10 42.42 -35.79 42.18
CA VAL A 10 42.58 -35.76 40.71
C VAL A 10 41.50 -34.89 40.06
N ARG A 11 40.28 -34.86 40.61
CA ARG A 11 39.20 -33.98 40.13
C ARG A 11 39.49 -32.51 40.40
N LEU A 12 40.02 -32.18 41.57
CA LEU A 12 40.38 -30.81 41.96
C LEU A 12 41.54 -30.27 41.13
N LEU A 13 42.57 -31.09 40.85
CA LEU A 13 43.69 -30.71 39.98
C LEU A 13 43.26 -30.49 38.52
N ARG A 14 42.29 -31.28 38.02
CA ARG A 14 41.76 -31.15 36.65
C ARG A 14 40.86 -29.92 36.48
N GLN A 15 40.09 -29.56 37.51
CA GLN A 15 39.30 -28.31 37.51
C GLN A 15 40.19 -27.06 37.57
N GLY A 16 41.31 -27.12 38.32
CA GLY A 16 42.27 -26.01 38.40
C GLY A 16 43.06 -25.76 37.10
N THR A 17 43.32 -26.80 36.31
CA THR A 17 44.05 -26.69 35.02
C THR A 17 43.15 -26.24 33.87
N LEU A 18 41.90 -26.74 33.81
CA LEU A 18 40.92 -26.28 32.82
C LEU A 18 40.55 -24.81 33.01
N ARG A 19 40.41 -24.37 34.27
CA ARG A 19 40.10 -22.97 34.58
C ARG A 19 41.24 -22.01 34.21
N ARG A 20 42.49 -22.40 34.47
CA ARG A 20 43.66 -21.63 34.01
C ARG A 20 43.79 -21.61 32.49
N GLY A 21 43.58 -22.76 31.83
CA GLY A 21 43.59 -22.83 30.37
C GLY A 21 42.52 -21.94 29.74
N TRP A 22 41.34 -21.86 30.35
CA TRP A 22 40.27 -20.96 29.88
C TRP A 22 40.61 -19.48 30.07
N GLU A 23 41.14 -19.09 31.24
CA GLU A 23 41.59 -17.70 31.47
C GLU A 23 42.73 -17.26 30.54
N ASP A 24 43.67 -18.16 30.23
CA ASP A 24 44.74 -17.88 29.27
C ASP A 24 44.22 -17.80 27.83
N THR A 25 43.23 -18.62 27.48
CA THR A 25 42.57 -18.56 26.16
C THR A 25 41.75 -17.29 26.00
N GLU A 26 41.05 -16.85 27.04
CA GLU A 26 40.24 -15.63 27.05
C GLU A 26 41.12 -14.37 26.94
N LYS A 27 42.28 -14.34 27.62
CA LYS A 27 43.28 -13.27 27.45
C LYS A 27 43.87 -13.26 26.03
N CYS A 28 44.15 -14.43 25.45
CA CYS A 28 44.65 -14.54 24.08
C CYS A 28 43.60 -14.10 23.04
N LEU A 29 42.33 -14.41 23.29
CA LEU A 29 41.19 -13.98 22.47
C LEU A 29 40.93 -12.48 22.58
N ALA A 30 40.99 -11.91 23.78
CA ALA A 30 40.85 -10.47 23.99
C ALA A 30 42.01 -9.70 23.33
N HIS A 31 43.24 -10.22 23.43
CA HIS A 31 44.39 -9.62 22.76
C HIS A 31 44.29 -9.70 21.24
N SER A 32 43.86 -10.84 20.68
CA SER A 32 43.66 -10.99 19.24
C SER A 32 42.48 -10.17 18.71
N LEU A 33 41.39 -10.02 19.46
CA LEU A 33 40.28 -9.12 19.12
C LEU A 33 40.69 -7.65 19.14
N PHE A 34 41.52 -7.24 20.10
CA PHE A 34 42.11 -5.90 20.14
C PHE A 34 42.98 -5.64 18.90
N TRP A 35 43.87 -6.58 18.53
CA TRP A 35 44.69 -6.48 17.33
C TRP A 35 43.88 -6.44 16.04
N VAL A 36 42.83 -7.26 15.94
CA VAL A 36 41.93 -7.23 14.78
C VAL A 36 41.24 -5.87 14.71
N ALA A 37 40.66 -5.36 15.80
CA ALA A 37 40.03 -4.04 15.80
C ALA A 37 41.02 -2.92 15.44
N GLU A 38 42.26 -2.99 15.92
CA GLU A 38 43.30 -2.00 15.63
C GLU A 38 43.77 -2.04 14.17
N VAL A 39 43.87 -3.22 13.55
CA VAL A 39 44.15 -3.37 12.11
C VAL A 39 43.00 -2.86 11.25
N PHE A 40 41.75 -2.99 11.72
CA PHE A 40 40.56 -2.48 11.03
C PHE A 40 40.39 -0.95 11.15
N VAL A 41 40.82 -0.33 12.25
CA VAL A 41 40.64 1.11 12.53
C VAL A 41 41.89 1.94 12.24
N GLY A 42 43.09 1.35 12.34
CA GLY A 42 44.38 2.01 12.19
C GLY A 42 45.20 1.43 11.04
N GLY A 43 45.07 2.00 9.85
CA GLY A 43 45.80 1.58 8.64
C GLY A 43 47.34 1.66 8.73
N THR A 44 47.92 2.19 9.80
CA THR A 44 49.38 2.36 9.98
C THR A 44 50.09 1.17 10.63
N VAL A 45 49.43 0.34 11.44
CA VAL A 45 50.12 -0.74 12.19
C VAL A 45 50.26 -2.02 11.34
N GLY A 46 49.29 -2.29 10.45
CA GLY A 46 49.30 -3.49 9.59
C GLY A 46 50.36 -3.51 8.49
N VAL A 47 51.00 -2.37 8.20
CA VAL A 47 52.07 -2.29 7.18
C VAL A 47 53.44 -2.70 7.75
N ILE A 48 53.62 -2.62 9.07
CA ILE A 48 54.93 -2.81 9.71
C ILE A 48 55.15 -4.28 10.17
N TYR A 49 54.08 -5.06 10.35
CA TYR A 49 54.14 -6.42 10.91
C TYR A 49 53.58 -7.51 9.96
N GLY A 50 54.31 -7.79 8.89
CA GLY A 50 54.22 -9.06 8.14
C GLY A 50 53.04 -9.25 7.18
N GLY A 51 53.22 -10.15 6.20
CA GLY A 51 52.29 -10.34 5.07
C GLY A 51 50.86 -10.77 5.44
N MET A 52 50.66 -11.34 6.63
CA MET A 52 49.33 -11.73 7.11
C MET A 52 48.48 -10.51 7.50
N ALA A 53 49.09 -9.46 8.05
CA ALA A 53 48.38 -8.22 8.39
C ALA A 53 47.94 -7.45 7.14
N ALA A 54 48.77 -7.43 6.10
CA ALA A 54 48.43 -6.84 4.80
C ALA A 54 47.23 -7.55 4.14
N LEU A 55 47.18 -8.89 4.19
CA LEU A 55 46.05 -9.66 3.67
C LEU A 55 44.74 -9.37 4.40
N LEU A 56 44.78 -9.27 5.74
CA LEU A 56 43.60 -8.93 6.54
C LEU A 56 43.10 -7.51 6.26
N PHE A 57 44.01 -6.55 6.07
CA PHE A 57 43.66 -5.18 5.70
C PHE A 57 43.00 -5.09 4.31
N VAL A 58 43.54 -5.81 3.32
CA VAL A 58 42.92 -5.88 1.98
C VAL A 58 41.53 -6.51 2.05
N LEU A 59 41.37 -7.60 2.80
CA LEU A 59 40.07 -8.25 3.01
C LEU A 59 39.07 -7.28 3.67
N ALA A 60 39.50 -6.55 4.70
CA ALA A 60 38.69 -5.55 5.38
C ALA A 60 38.22 -4.43 4.43
N LEU A 61 39.10 -3.94 3.56
CA LEU A 61 38.74 -2.95 2.54
C LEU A 61 37.71 -3.51 1.55
N PHE A 62 37.87 -4.74 1.09
CA PHE A 62 36.89 -5.40 0.21
C PHE A 62 35.52 -5.52 0.89
N VAL A 63 35.49 -5.92 2.16
CA VAL A 63 34.24 -6.01 2.94
C VAL A 63 33.62 -4.62 3.13
N ALA A 64 34.41 -3.59 3.43
CA ALA A 64 33.93 -2.23 3.56
C ALA A 64 33.31 -1.71 2.25
N VAL A 65 33.99 -1.91 1.11
CA VAL A 65 33.47 -1.55 -0.22
C VAL A 65 32.19 -2.33 -0.53
N PHE A 66 32.14 -3.62 -0.21
CA PHE A 66 30.94 -4.45 -0.41
C PHE A 66 29.76 -3.97 0.45
N ILE A 67 30.00 -3.60 1.72
CA ILE A 67 28.97 -3.02 2.60
C ILE A 67 28.50 -1.67 2.05
N VAL A 68 29.40 -0.77 1.64
CA VAL A 68 29.01 0.50 1.04
C VAL A 68 28.22 0.29 -0.25
N ALA A 69 28.62 -0.63 -1.13
CA ALA A 69 27.89 -0.94 -2.37
C ALA A 69 26.50 -1.53 -2.10
N THR A 70 26.38 -2.45 -1.13
CA THR A 70 25.10 -3.07 -0.76
C THR A 70 24.17 -2.15 0.02
N VAL A 71 24.69 -1.20 0.79
CA VAL A 71 23.90 -0.20 1.52
C VAL A 71 23.51 1.00 0.63
N THR A 72 24.33 1.36 -0.35
CA THR A 72 24.00 2.47 -1.29
C THR A 72 23.07 2.04 -2.42
N ALA A 73 23.05 0.77 -2.82
CA ALA A 73 22.08 0.23 -3.78
C ALA A 73 20.60 0.52 -3.41
N PRO A 74 20.13 0.25 -2.17
CA PRO A 74 18.77 0.58 -1.75
C PRO A 74 18.54 2.08 -1.58
N ALA A 75 19.58 2.90 -1.38
CA ALA A 75 19.43 4.37 -1.35
C ALA A 75 19.13 4.92 -2.75
N ARG A 76 19.82 4.42 -3.78
CA ARG A 76 19.57 4.79 -5.18
C ARG A 76 18.19 4.33 -5.65
N GLN A 77 17.77 3.12 -5.25
CA GLN A 77 16.40 2.63 -5.48
C GLN A 77 15.35 3.46 -4.74
N ARG A 78 15.62 3.90 -3.49
CA ARG A 78 14.72 4.79 -2.74
C ARG A 78 14.62 6.17 -3.39
N ASP A 79 15.70 6.69 -3.94
CA ASP A 79 15.68 7.99 -4.64
C ASP A 79 15.02 7.90 -6.01
N GLU A 80 15.19 6.80 -6.73
CA GLU A 80 14.43 6.49 -7.94
C GLU A 80 12.94 6.30 -7.64
N LEU A 81 12.59 5.60 -6.56
CA LEU A 81 11.20 5.48 -6.09
C LEU A 81 10.64 6.83 -5.65
N ARG A 82 11.40 7.68 -4.96
CA ARG A 82 10.98 9.04 -4.59
C ARG A 82 10.80 9.94 -5.81
N ARG A 83 11.65 9.81 -6.84
CA ARG A 83 11.44 10.51 -8.13
C ARG A 83 10.23 9.98 -8.87
N ALA A 84 9.98 8.66 -8.84
CA ALA A 84 8.77 8.05 -9.39
C ALA A 84 7.51 8.46 -8.61
N PHE A 85 7.61 8.70 -7.30
CA PHE A 85 6.51 9.16 -6.45
C PHE A 85 6.31 10.69 -6.49
N ASN A 86 7.36 11.45 -6.82
CA ASN A 86 7.30 12.90 -7.10
C ASN A 86 6.94 13.20 -8.56
N VAL A 87 6.64 12.19 -9.39
CA VAL A 87 5.83 12.42 -10.59
C VAL A 87 4.49 12.89 -10.07
N ALA A 88 4.15 14.15 -10.32
CA ALA A 88 2.83 14.71 -10.04
C ALA A 88 1.79 13.64 -10.43
N VAL A 89 1.03 13.15 -9.45
CA VAL A 89 -0.04 12.17 -9.73
C VAL A 89 -0.86 12.80 -10.85
N PRO A 90 -0.95 12.18 -12.04
CA PRO A 90 -1.56 12.83 -13.18
C PRO A 90 -2.99 13.19 -12.80
N THR A 91 -3.25 14.48 -12.67
CA THR A 91 -4.58 15.01 -12.38
C THR A 91 -5.36 15.03 -13.67
N TYR A 92 -6.64 14.69 -13.60
CA TYR A 92 -7.51 14.78 -14.76
C TYR A 92 -7.93 16.23 -14.96
N ASP A 93 -7.67 16.75 -16.16
CA ASP A 93 -8.08 18.08 -16.58
C ASP A 93 -9.50 18.08 -17.17
N ALA A 94 -10.01 19.28 -17.48
CA ALA A 94 -11.33 19.43 -18.09
C ALA A 94 -11.47 18.66 -19.41
N ALA A 95 -10.40 18.57 -20.21
CA ALA A 95 -10.41 17.87 -21.49
C ALA A 95 -10.66 16.36 -21.32
N ALA A 96 -10.00 15.72 -20.35
CA ALA A 96 -10.22 14.31 -20.05
C ALA A 96 -11.67 14.00 -19.65
N TRP A 97 -12.31 14.90 -18.89
CA TRP A 97 -13.72 14.78 -18.53
C TRP A 97 -14.66 14.96 -19.72
N LEU A 98 -14.36 15.89 -20.62
CA LEU A 98 -15.12 16.08 -21.87
C LEU A 98 -14.96 14.91 -22.85
N THR A 99 -13.85 14.17 -22.79
CA THR A 99 -13.71 12.92 -23.56
C THR A 99 -14.68 11.85 -23.06
N ILE A 100 -14.72 11.61 -21.74
CA ILE A 100 -15.66 10.65 -21.14
C ILE A 100 -17.11 11.07 -21.35
N GLU A 101 -17.40 12.36 -21.29
CA GLU A 101 -18.73 12.91 -21.56
C GLU A 101 -19.26 12.47 -22.93
N LYS A 102 -18.45 12.58 -23.98
CA LYS A 102 -18.78 12.11 -25.32
C LYS A 102 -18.97 10.59 -25.36
N GLU A 103 -18.07 9.84 -24.72
CA GLU A 103 -18.17 8.38 -24.65
C GLU A 103 -19.49 7.91 -23.99
N PHE A 104 -20.00 8.65 -23.00
CA PHE A 104 -21.32 8.39 -22.42
C PHE A 104 -22.47 8.75 -23.36
N ARG A 105 -22.41 9.88 -24.08
CA ARG A 105 -23.44 10.26 -25.06
C ARG A 105 -23.55 9.28 -26.22
N ASP A 106 -22.46 8.62 -26.57
CA ASP A 106 -22.40 7.62 -27.64
C ASP A 106 -23.06 6.27 -27.25
N ILE A 107 -23.55 6.13 -26.01
CA ILE A 107 -24.33 4.98 -25.57
C ILE A 107 -25.81 5.29 -25.77
N ALA A 108 -26.51 4.44 -26.53
CA ALA A 108 -27.94 4.60 -26.76
C ALA A 108 -28.73 4.61 -25.44
N ASN A 109 -29.60 5.62 -25.26
CA ASN A 109 -30.33 5.86 -24.00
C ASN A 109 -31.14 4.66 -23.49
N THR A 110 -31.71 3.84 -24.37
CA THR A 110 -32.52 2.67 -24.00
C THR A 110 -31.73 1.40 -23.71
N SER A 111 -30.41 1.43 -23.90
CA SER A 111 -29.57 0.22 -23.81
C SER A 111 -29.08 -0.10 -22.38
N VAL A 112 -29.24 0.81 -21.41
CA VAL A 112 -28.75 0.63 -20.04
C VAL A 112 -29.87 0.92 -19.06
N ALA A 113 -30.02 0.05 -18.08
CA ALA A 113 -30.80 0.30 -16.89
C ALA A 113 -29.90 0.14 -15.66
N VAL A 114 -30.07 1.07 -14.74
CA VAL A 114 -29.34 1.12 -13.47
C VAL A 114 -30.39 1.11 -12.37
N ALA A 115 -30.26 0.18 -11.43
CA ALA A 115 -31.11 0.12 -10.26
C ALA A 115 -30.28 0.14 -8.99
N TRP A 116 -30.95 0.53 -7.92
CA TRP A 116 -30.40 0.51 -6.58
C TRP A 116 -31.37 -0.15 -5.62
N ALA A 117 -30.81 -0.73 -4.57
CA ALA A 117 -31.54 -1.17 -3.40
C ALA A 117 -30.81 -0.67 -2.15
N SER A 118 -31.56 -0.28 -1.13
CA SER A 118 -31.02 0.16 0.15
C SER A 118 -31.85 -0.43 1.26
N ARG A 119 -31.19 -0.94 2.30
CA ARG A 119 -31.83 -1.08 3.61
C ARG A 119 -32.07 0.32 4.17
N ALA A 120 -33.12 0.54 4.95
CA ALA A 120 -33.48 1.87 5.45
C ALA A 120 -32.29 2.57 6.13
N GLY A 121 -31.81 3.66 5.53
CA GLY A 121 -30.65 4.43 5.99
C GLY A 121 -29.27 3.77 5.77
N GLY A 122 -29.22 2.62 5.12
CA GLY A 122 -27.99 1.90 4.76
C GLY A 122 -27.36 2.38 3.44
N PRO A 123 -26.21 1.79 3.05
CA PRO A 123 -25.61 2.07 1.75
C PRO A 123 -26.50 1.55 0.61
N LYS A 124 -26.48 2.25 -0.52
CA LYS A 124 -27.15 1.82 -1.74
C LYS A 124 -26.29 0.77 -2.43
N GLU A 125 -26.86 -0.39 -2.69
CA GLU A 125 -26.29 -1.42 -3.56
C GLU A 125 -26.76 -1.17 -4.99
N TRP A 126 -25.81 -1.09 -5.92
CA TRP A 126 -26.09 -0.73 -7.30
C TRP A 126 -25.92 -1.91 -8.25
N ASN A 127 -26.88 -2.04 -9.16
CA ASN A 127 -26.85 -3.00 -10.25
C ASN A 127 -27.05 -2.28 -11.59
N VAL A 128 -26.28 -2.70 -12.59
CA VAL A 128 -26.35 -2.20 -13.97
C VAL A 128 -26.66 -3.37 -14.88
N TRP A 129 -27.62 -3.23 -15.80
CA TRP A 129 -27.99 -4.25 -16.76
C TRP A 129 -28.43 -3.66 -18.11
N GLY A 130 -28.65 -4.54 -19.09
CA GLY A 130 -29.01 -4.19 -20.47
C GLY A 130 -27.84 -4.30 -21.43
N ASP A 131 -28.12 -4.24 -22.74
CA ASP A 131 -27.13 -4.46 -23.81
C ASP A 131 -25.96 -3.46 -23.76
N GLY A 132 -26.24 -2.24 -23.30
CA GLY A 132 -25.28 -1.16 -23.12
C GLY A 132 -24.42 -1.29 -21.86
N GLN A 133 -24.72 -2.21 -20.93
CA GLN A 133 -23.99 -2.36 -19.66
C GLN A 133 -22.48 -2.53 -19.88
N ARG A 134 -22.09 -3.32 -20.88
CA ARG A 134 -20.67 -3.62 -21.19
C ARG A 134 -19.87 -2.38 -21.61
N ARG A 135 -20.55 -1.35 -22.13
CA ARG A 135 -19.93 -0.05 -22.43
C ARG A 135 -20.06 0.90 -21.24
N PHE A 136 -21.22 0.95 -20.60
CA PHE A 136 -21.51 1.89 -19.54
C PHE A 136 -20.70 1.64 -18.25
N ALA A 137 -20.69 0.41 -17.74
CA ALA A 137 -20.08 0.11 -16.44
C ALA A 137 -18.57 0.44 -16.41
N PRO A 138 -17.76 0.06 -17.42
CA PRO A 138 -16.35 0.45 -17.44
C PRO A 138 -16.13 1.97 -17.49
N LEU A 139 -16.99 2.72 -18.19
CA LEU A 139 -16.90 4.18 -18.23
C LEU A 139 -17.24 4.82 -16.89
N ALA A 140 -18.29 4.32 -16.24
CA ALA A 140 -18.68 4.77 -14.90
C ALA A 140 -17.60 4.45 -13.85
N GLU A 141 -16.98 3.28 -13.92
CA GLU A 141 -15.81 2.94 -13.08
C GLU A 141 -14.63 3.88 -13.33
N ARG A 142 -14.32 4.15 -14.60
CA ARG A 142 -13.25 5.08 -14.98
C ARG A 142 -13.53 6.48 -14.44
N ALA A 143 -14.75 7.00 -14.62
CA ALA A 143 -15.18 8.29 -14.10
C ALA A 143 -15.10 8.34 -12.56
N GLY A 144 -15.56 7.29 -11.88
CA GLY A 144 -15.45 7.15 -10.42
C GLY A 144 -14.00 7.16 -9.92
N ASN A 145 -13.06 6.57 -10.66
CA ASN A 145 -11.63 6.64 -10.35
C ASN A 145 -11.03 8.02 -10.65
N MET A 146 -11.49 8.67 -11.72
CA MET A 146 -11.05 10.02 -12.08
C MET A 146 -11.38 11.05 -11.01
N LEU A 147 -12.53 10.91 -10.32
CA LEU A 147 -12.91 11.80 -9.20
C LEU A 147 -11.81 11.92 -8.14
N LEU A 148 -11.15 10.82 -7.79
CA LEU A 148 -10.10 10.79 -6.75
C LEU A 148 -8.84 11.60 -7.13
N ARG A 149 -8.66 11.87 -8.43
CA ARG A 149 -7.49 12.55 -8.98
C ARG A 149 -7.86 13.84 -9.71
N THR A 150 -9.08 14.30 -9.54
CA THR A 150 -9.53 15.57 -10.13
C THR A 150 -9.44 16.66 -9.06
N PRO A 151 -8.83 17.82 -9.35
CA PRO A 151 -8.67 18.90 -8.39
C PRO A 151 -10.00 19.67 -8.20
N LEU A 152 -10.99 19.02 -7.63
CA LEU A 152 -12.30 19.61 -7.32
C LEU A 152 -12.25 20.36 -5.99
N LYS A 153 -13.01 21.46 -5.89
CA LYS A 153 -13.21 22.15 -4.62
C LYS A 153 -13.90 21.20 -3.63
N SER A 154 -13.53 21.27 -2.35
CA SER A 154 -13.95 20.33 -1.30
C SER A 154 -15.46 20.28 -1.04
N ASP A 155 -16.19 21.29 -1.49
CA ASP A 155 -17.65 21.41 -1.39
C ASP A 155 -18.40 20.75 -2.56
N PHE A 156 -17.71 20.37 -3.63
CA PHE A 156 -18.34 19.80 -4.82
C PHE A 156 -18.68 18.32 -4.67
N VAL A 157 -17.84 17.54 -3.98
CA VAL A 157 -18.05 16.10 -3.76
C VAL A 157 -18.01 15.80 -2.26
N ALA A 158 -19.04 15.12 -1.75
CA ALA A 158 -19.07 14.71 -0.36
C ALA A 158 -17.91 13.75 -0.02
N ALA A 159 -17.30 13.92 1.16
CA ALA A 159 -16.17 13.10 1.60
C ALA A 159 -16.52 11.60 1.67
N ASP A 160 -17.73 11.26 2.13
CA ASP A 160 -18.23 9.88 2.21
C ASP A 160 -18.30 9.22 0.83
N LEU A 161 -18.56 10.00 -0.22
CA LEU A 161 -18.52 9.50 -1.59
C LEU A 161 -17.10 9.14 -2.00
N LEU A 162 -16.12 9.98 -1.68
CA LEU A 162 -14.71 9.70 -2.00
C LEU A 162 -14.18 8.49 -1.23
N ALA A 163 -14.77 8.18 -0.08
CA ALA A 163 -14.47 6.99 0.73
C ALA A 163 -15.10 5.69 0.18
N GLU A 164 -16.09 5.75 -0.72
CA GLU A 164 -16.63 4.57 -1.38
C GLU A 164 -15.51 3.81 -2.09
N THR A 165 -15.40 2.51 -1.88
CA THR A 165 -14.32 1.68 -2.42
C THR A 165 -14.58 1.24 -3.84
N ASN A 166 -15.85 0.94 -4.18
CA ASN A 166 -16.23 0.51 -5.51
C ASN A 166 -16.35 1.73 -6.44
N PRO A 167 -15.49 1.87 -7.47
CA PRO A 167 -15.50 3.05 -8.32
C PRO A 167 -16.79 3.20 -9.13
N LEU A 168 -17.44 2.09 -9.52
CA LEU A 168 -18.75 2.14 -10.17
C LEU A 168 -19.78 2.75 -9.22
N TRP A 169 -19.82 2.27 -7.99
CA TRP A 169 -20.78 2.75 -6.98
C TRP A 169 -20.49 4.19 -6.59
N ARG A 170 -19.22 4.58 -6.49
CA ARG A 170 -18.82 5.97 -6.27
C ARG A 170 -19.43 6.89 -7.32
N TRP A 171 -19.33 6.52 -8.59
CA TRP A 171 -19.92 7.29 -9.68
C TRP A 171 -21.46 7.33 -9.59
N LEU A 172 -22.11 6.18 -9.38
CA LEU A 172 -23.57 6.11 -9.31
C LEU A 172 -24.15 6.86 -8.11
N CYS A 173 -23.46 6.82 -6.96
CA CYS A 173 -23.80 7.61 -5.79
C CYS A 173 -23.66 9.11 -6.05
N LEU A 174 -22.69 9.56 -6.87
CA LEU A 174 -22.59 10.97 -7.28
C LEU A 174 -23.80 11.39 -8.14
N LEU A 175 -24.26 10.51 -9.04
CA LEU A 175 -25.46 10.80 -9.84
C LEU A 175 -26.74 10.83 -8.98
N ALA A 176 -26.72 10.16 -7.83
CA ALA A 176 -27.82 10.07 -6.89
C ALA A 176 -27.93 11.27 -5.93
N THR A 177 -26.85 12.04 -5.72
CA THR A 177 -26.84 13.14 -4.74
C THR A 177 -27.81 14.28 -5.09
N ASP A 178 -28.19 14.43 -6.36
CA ASP A 178 -29.11 15.48 -6.79
C ASP A 178 -30.59 15.22 -6.44
N GLY A 179 -30.91 14.10 -5.78
CA GLY A 179 -32.20 13.78 -5.13
C GLY A 179 -33.42 13.63 -6.05
N THR A 180 -33.40 14.28 -7.20
CA THR A 180 -34.43 14.28 -8.26
C THR A 180 -34.19 13.21 -9.32
N THR A 181 -33.07 12.51 -9.20
CA THR A 181 -32.54 11.59 -10.22
C THR A 181 -32.92 10.14 -10.00
N LEU A 182 -33.18 9.77 -8.74
CA LEU A 182 -33.60 8.45 -8.35
C LEU A 182 -35.12 8.33 -8.39
N GLU A 183 -35.61 7.37 -9.15
CA GLU A 183 -36.98 6.92 -9.03
C GLU A 183 -37.05 5.88 -7.94
N ILE A 184 -37.89 6.09 -6.93
CA ILE A 184 -38.25 5.03 -5.99
C ILE A 184 -39.38 4.24 -6.64
N THR A 185 -39.12 2.97 -6.96
CA THR A 185 -40.06 2.09 -7.68
C THR A 185 -40.58 0.95 -6.83
N GLY A 186 -39.98 0.70 -5.66
CA GLY A 186 -40.41 -0.38 -4.78
C GLY A 186 -40.00 -0.14 -3.34
N ASN A 187 -40.97 -0.23 -2.44
CA ASN A 187 -40.77 -0.25 -1.00
C ASN A 187 -41.19 -1.62 -0.48
N GLY A 188 -40.36 -2.21 0.39
CA GLY A 188 -40.59 -3.54 0.94
C GLY A 188 -40.10 -3.64 2.38
N PHE A 189 -40.36 -4.78 3.00
CA PHE A 189 -39.72 -5.14 4.25
C PHE A 189 -39.42 -6.65 4.27
N GLU A 190 -38.26 -7.03 4.79
CA GLU A 190 -37.98 -8.39 5.22
C GLU A 190 -38.09 -8.47 6.75
N ARG A 191 -38.27 -9.68 7.29
CA ARG A 191 -38.14 -9.89 8.73
C ARG A 191 -36.78 -10.52 9.00
N ASP A 192 -36.04 -9.98 9.96
CA ASP A 192 -34.82 -10.62 10.43
C ASP A 192 -35.15 -11.92 11.21
N ASN A 193 -34.09 -12.64 11.60
CA ASN A 193 -34.21 -13.87 12.39
C ASN A 193 -34.86 -13.66 13.77
N GLN A 194 -35.05 -12.42 14.21
CA GLN A 194 -35.68 -12.02 15.47
C GLN A 194 -37.13 -11.54 15.26
N GLY A 195 -37.60 -11.51 14.01
CA GLY A 195 -38.93 -11.06 13.63
C GLY A 195 -39.08 -9.54 13.44
N ASN A 196 -38.00 -8.77 13.57
CA ASN A 196 -38.00 -7.32 13.36
C ASN A 196 -38.12 -7.00 11.87
N LYS A 197 -38.86 -5.94 11.52
CA LYS A 197 -38.98 -5.48 10.14
C LYS A 197 -37.73 -4.70 9.74
N ILE A 198 -37.03 -5.17 8.72
CA ILE A 198 -35.99 -4.43 8.00
C ILE A 198 -36.66 -3.84 6.77
N PHE A 199 -36.74 -2.52 6.69
CA PHE A 199 -37.33 -1.85 5.53
C PHE A 199 -36.32 -1.75 4.39
N HIS A 200 -36.81 -1.88 3.16
CA HIS A 200 -36.03 -1.74 1.94
C HIS A 200 -36.68 -0.72 1.03
N GLU A 201 -35.83 0.09 0.42
CA GLU A 201 -36.20 0.96 -0.68
C GLU A 201 -35.39 0.54 -1.90
N SER A 202 -36.04 0.57 -3.05
CA SER A 202 -35.42 0.21 -4.32
C SER A 202 -35.93 1.12 -5.42
N GLY A 203 -35.11 1.27 -6.45
CA GLY A 203 -35.35 2.27 -7.45
C GLY A 203 -34.48 2.14 -8.67
N GLY A 204 -34.68 3.07 -9.60
CA GLY A 204 -33.93 3.19 -10.84
C GLY A 204 -33.31 4.57 -11.02
N LEU A 205 -32.27 4.64 -11.84
CA LEU A 205 -31.72 5.91 -12.34
C LEU A 205 -32.24 6.15 -13.76
N LYS A 206 -32.99 7.25 -13.97
CA LYS A 206 -33.47 7.65 -15.31
C LYS A 206 -32.32 8.09 -16.20
N SER A 207 -32.27 7.58 -17.42
CA SER A 207 -31.29 7.96 -18.46
C SER A 207 -29.85 8.03 -17.92
N PRO A 208 -29.30 6.92 -17.38
CA PRO A 208 -28.03 6.93 -16.66
C PRO A 208 -26.86 7.44 -17.51
N GLN A 209 -26.89 7.22 -18.82
CA GLN A 209 -25.88 7.66 -19.78
C GLN A 209 -25.89 9.18 -19.96
N GLU A 210 -27.05 9.75 -20.24
CA GLU A 210 -27.23 11.20 -20.39
C GLU A 210 -26.85 11.94 -19.10
N ARG A 211 -27.24 11.40 -17.94
CA ARG A 211 -26.86 11.96 -16.64
C ARG A 211 -25.36 11.88 -16.40
N SER A 212 -24.73 10.75 -16.74
CA SER A 212 -23.28 10.60 -16.62
C SER A 212 -22.55 11.60 -17.52
N ALA A 213 -23.02 11.80 -18.76
CA ALA A 213 -22.47 12.82 -19.66
C ALA A 213 -22.60 14.23 -19.07
N ASN A 214 -23.79 14.60 -18.59
CA ASN A 214 -24.03 15.92 -18.02
C ASN A 214 -23.20 16.16 -16.75
N MET A 215 -23.03 15.15 -15.89
CA MET A 215 -22.17 15.24 -14.71
C MET A 215 -20.69 15.40 -15.09
N CYS A 216 -20.21 14.70 -16.13
CA CYS A 216 -18.85 14.89 -16.64
C CYS A 216 -18.63 16.32 -17.15
N ALA A 217 -19.59 16.89 -17.88
CA ALA A 217 -19.53 18.29 -18.32
C ALA A 217 -19.54 19.26 -17.13
N ALA A 218 -20.36 19.00 -16.11
CA ALA A 218 -20.41 19.81 -14.89
C ALA A 218 -19.07 19.79 -14.13
N ILE A 219 -18.45 18.61 -14.01
CA ILE A 219 -17.12 18.46 -13.43
C ILE A 219 -16.08 19.23 -14.24
N ALA A 220 -16.07 19.09 -15.57
CA ALA A 220 -15.15 19.83 -16.44
C ALA A 220 -15.26 21.35 -16.25
N ALA A 221 -16.49 21.87 -16.12
CA ALA A 221 -16.73 23.29 -15.87
C ALA A 221 -16.30 23.77 -14.46
N LYS A 222 -16.06 22.86 -13.52
CA LYS A 222 -15.56 23.17 -12.16
C LYS A 222 -14.04 23.13 -12.04
N ILE A 223 -13.37 22.54 -13.03
CA ILE A 223 -11.90 22.49 -13.13
C ILE A 223 -11.36 23.75 -13.82
N ALA A 224 -12.12 24.32 -14.77
CA ALA A 224 -11.81 25.55 -15.50
C ALA A 224 -11.92 26.79 -14.62
#